data_AF-A0A654CIM5-F1
#
_entry.id   AF-A0A654CIM5-F1
#
_cell.length_a   1.000
_cell.length_b   1.000
_cell.length_c   1.000
_cell.angle_alpha   90.00
_cell.angle_beta   90.00
_cell.angle_gamma   90.00
#
_symmetry.space_group_name_H-M   'P 1'
#
loop_
_entity.id
_entity.type
_entity.pdbx_description
1 polymer ?
#
loop_
_entity_poly.entity_id
_entity_poly.type
_entity_poly.pdbx_seq_one_letter_code
_entity_poly.pdbx_strand_id
1 'polypeptide(L)'
;MLQPVSSPVARAVEPASPGIRRALSHIERHFTEALYLDDLASLAGLSVCRFVTVFRRQVGLTPHRFVCRERVRYARALLADGVPAAQAALDAGFFDQSHLSRHFKSVYGVTPGRYLREQVQSPPPRAGRLGYPARAAFSPVSSSRPA
;
A
#
# COMPACT_ATOMS: atom_id res chain seq x y z
N MET A 1 42.20 -10.28 30.90
CA MET A 1 40.79 -10.67 30.70
C MET A 1 40.04 -9.49 30.10
N LEU A 2 39.73 -9.52 28.81
CA LEU A 2 38.81 -8.60 28.14
C LEU A 2 37.99 -9.46 27.18
N GLN A 3 36.68 -9.56 27.41
CA GLN A 3 35.78 -10.20 26.45
C GLN A 3 35.44 -9.18 25.35
N PRO A 4 35.57 -9.53 24.06
CA PRO A 4 35.14 -8.64 23.01
C PRO A 4 33.61 -8.58 22.96
N VAL A 5 33.12 -7.34 23.01
CA VAL A 5 31.73 -6.94 22.79
C VAL A 5 31.19 -7.51 21.48
N SER A 6 30.01 -8.14 21.55
CA SER A 6 29.29 -8.65 20.40
C SER A 6 29.08 -7.56 19.35
N SER A 7 29.70 -7.74 18.18
CA SER A 7 29.45 -6.91 17.01
C SER A 7 27.96 -6.91 16.63
N PRO A 8 27.41 -5.78 16.14
CA PRO A 8 26.10 -5.79 15.52
C PRO A 8 26.22 -6.58 14.22
N VAL A 9 25.69 -7.81 14.21
CA VAL A 9 25.48 -8.56 12.96
C VAL A 9 24.67 -7.65 12.04
N ALA A 10 25.33 -7.13 11.00
CA ALA A 10 24.68 -6.70 9.79
C ALA A 10 23.90 -7.92 9.28
N ARG A 11 22.62 -8.00 9.66
CA ARG A 11 21.75 -9.08 9.22
C ARG A 11 21.71 -8.98 7.70
N ALA A 12 22.27 -9.96 7.01
CA ALA A 12 21.85 -10.27 5.66
C ALA A 12 20.32 -10.20 5.67
N VAL A 13 19.74 -9.43 4.74
CA VAL A 13 18.29 -9.39 4.57
C VAL A 13 17.90 -10.81 4.17
N GLU A 14 17.57 -11.63 5.16
CA GLU A 14 17.14 -13.01 4.95
C GLU A 14 16.01 -12.96 3.94
N PRO A 15 16.12 -13.67 2.80
CA PRO A 15 15.12 -13.61 1.77
C PRO A 15 13.77 -13.95 2.37
N ALA A 16 12.76 -13.13 2.06
CA ALA A 16 11.43 -13.30 2.64
C ALA A 16 10.97 -14.76 2.50
N SER A 17 10.41 -15.31 3.58
CA SER A 17 10.00 -16.70 3.61
C SER A 17 8.94 -16.95 2.52
N PRO A 18 8.82 -18.18 2.00
CA PRO A 18 7.83 -18.48 0.96
C PRO A 18 6.40 -18.04 1.33
N GLY A 19 6.02 -18.15 2.61
CA GLY A 19 4.74 -17.67 3.12
C GLY A 19 4.59 -16.14 3.05
N ILE A 20 5.63 -15.40 3.44
CA ILE A 20 5.63 -13.93 3.32
C ILE A 20 5.63 -13.49 1.85
N ARG A 21 6.34 -14.19 0.95
CA ARG A 21 6.30 -13.91 -0.49
C ARG A 21 4.90 -14.11 -1.08
N ARG A 22 4.18 -15.16 -0.68
CA ARG A 22 2.78 -15.35 -1.09
C ARG A 22 1.89 -14.22 -0.59
N ALA A 23 2.02 -13.82 0.67
CA ALA A 23 1.27 -12.70 1.22
C ALA A 23 1.58 -11.38 0.49
N LEU A 24 2.86 -11.09 0.19
CA LEU A 24 3.25 -9.92 -0.59
C LEU A 24 2.63 -9.93 -2.00
N SER A 25 2.74 -11.06 -2.69
CA SER A 25 2.17 -11.23 -4.02
C SER A 25 0.64 -11.10 -4.03
N HIS A 26 -0.04 -11.51 -2.96
CA HIS A 26 -1.46 -11.29 -2.79
C HIS A 26 -1.77 -9.80 -2.56
N ILE A 27 -1.03 -9.12 -1.69
CA ILE A 27 -1.19 -7.67 -1.48
C ILE A 27 -0.98 -6.90 -2.78
N GLU A 28 0.06 -7.20 -3.56
CA GLU A 28 0.37 -6.51 -4.82
C GLU A 28 -0.73 -6.63 -5.87
N ARG A 29 -1.51 -7.72 -5.85
CA ARG A 29 -2.65 -7.90 -6.77
C ARG A 29 -3.94 -7.27 -6.29
N HIS A 30 -4.10 -7.12 -4.97
CA HIS A 30 -5.39 -6.78 -4.34
C HIS A 30 -5.30 -5.55 -3.43
N PHE A 31 -4.24 -4.75 -3.51
CA PHE A 31 -4.04 -3.62 -2.59
C PHE A 31 -5.16 -2.58 -2.70
N THR A 32 -5.87 -2.46 -3.82
CA THR A 32 -7.02 -1.56 -3.99
C THR A 32 -8.30 -2.08 -3.33
N GLU A 33 -8.33 -3.36 -2.94
CA GLU A 33 -9.48 -4.04 -2.35
C GLU A 33 -9.39 -4.07 -0.81
N ALA A 34 -10.47 -4.52 -0.16
CA ALA A 34 -10.44 -4.80 1.28
C ALA A 34 -9.56 -6.03 1.54
N LEU A 35 -8.49 -5.86 2.32
CA LEU A 35 -7.57 -6.93 2.70
C LEU A 35 -7.71 -7.24 4.18
N TYR A 36 -7.92 -8.51 4.50
CA TYR A 36 -8.03 -9.00 5.88
C TYR A 36 -6.71 -9.63 6.34
N LEU A 37 -6.37 -9.41 7.61
CA LEU A 37 -5.10 -9.90 8.18
C LEU A 37 -5.11 -11.43 8.35
N ASP A 38 -6.27 -12.01 8.62
CA ASP A 38 -6.50 -13.45 8.73
C ASP A 38 -6.24 -14.18 7.40
N ASP A 39 -6.74 -13.67 6.27
CA ASP A 39 -6.41 -14.19 4.94
C ASP A 39 -4.90 -14.18 4.65
N LEU A 40 -4.24 -13.04 4.89
CA LEU A 40 -2.80 -12.89 4.67
C LEU A 40 -1.97 -13.83 5.58
N ALA A 41 -2.41 -14.00 6.82
CA ALA A 41 -1.77 -14.92 7.76
C ALA A 41 -1.96 -16.38 7.34
N SER A 42 -3.16 -16.73 6.87
CA SER A 42 -3.49 -18.06 6.35
C SER A 42 -2.67 -18.42 5.12
N LEU A 43 -2.49 -17.50 4.17
CA LEU A 43 -1.59 -17.66 3.02
C LEU A 43 -0.13 -17.93 3.42
N ALA A 44 0.29 -17.35 4.55
CA ALA A 44 1.61 -17.56 5.12
C ALA A 44 1.72 -18.82 5.99
N GLY A 45 0.61 -19.50 6.30
CA GLY A 45 0.57 -20.64 7.21
C GLY A 45 0.86 -20.25 8.66
N LEU A 46 0.49 -19.03 9.08
CA LEU A 46 0.79 -18.46 10.39
C LEU A 46 -0.49 -17.97 11.07
N SER A 47 -0.47 -17.91 12.40
CA SER A 47 -1.45 -17.12 13.14
C SER A 47 -1.24 -15.62 12.88
N VAL A 48 -2.30 -14.81 12.97
CA VAL A 48 -2.25 -13.36 12.71
C VAL A 48 -1.15 -12.64 13.50
N CYS A 49 -1.03 -12.92 14.80
CA CYS A 49 0.00 -12.30 15.65
C CYS A 49 1.43 -12.64 15.18
N ARG A 50 1.64 -13.91 14.79
CA ARG A 50 2.94 -14.37 14.29
C ARG A 50 3.22 -13.80 12.91
N PHE A 51 2.21 -13.73 12.04
CA PHE A 51 2.30 -13.12 10.72
C PHE A 51 2.74 -11.66 10.82
N VAL A 52 2.08 -10.81 11.61
CA VAL A 52 2.45 -9.39 11.76
C VAL A 52 3.90 -9.23 12.23
N THR A 53 4.33 -10.07 13.18
CA THR A 53 5.70 -10.03 13.71
C THR A 53 6.73 -10.46 12.67
N VAL A 54 6.49 -11.59 11.98
CA VAL A 54 7.39 -12.13 10.95
C VAL A 54 7.44 -11.21 9.74
N PHE A 55 6.29 -10.74 9.27
CA PHE A 55 6.17 -9.78 8.17
C PHE A 55 6.97 -8.52 8.47
N ARG A 56 6.79 -7.91 9.65
CA ARG A 56 7.55 -6.72 10.03
C ARG A 56 9.05 -6.98 10.11
N ARG A 57 9.48 -8.14 10.62
CA ARG A 57 10.89 -8.52 10.71
C ARG A 57 11.53 -8.73 9.33
N GLN A 58 10.79 -9.23 8.34
CA GLN A 58 11.31 -9.55 7.01
C GLN A 58 11.14 -8.41 6.00
N VAL A 59 10.03 -7.67 6.08
CA VAL A 59 9.66 -6.60 5.13
C VAL A 59 10.02 -5.20 5.68
N GLY A 60 10.24 -5.07 6.99
CA GLY A 60 10.55 -3.80 7.66
C GLY A 60 9.35 -2.91 7.95
N LEU A 61 8.17 -3.24 7.41
CA LEU A 61 6.91 -2.51 7.60
C LEU A 61 5.84 -3.43 8.16
N THR A 62 4.83 -2.87 8.84
CA THR A 62 3.63 -3.64 9.17
C THR A 62 2.81 -3.89 7.90
N PRO A 63 2.00 -4.97 7.83
CA PRO A 63 1.17 -5.27 6.66
C PRO A 63 0.31 -4.07 6.23
N HIS A 64 -0.40 -3.43 7.17
CA HIS A 64 -1.21 -2.25 6.90
C HIS A 64 -0.38 -1.09 6.31
N ARG A 65 0.80 -0.80 6.85
CA ARG A 65 1.67 0.26 6.32
C ARG A 65 2.18 -0.07 4.92
N PHE A 66 2.46 -1.34 4.64
CA PHE A 66 2.85 -1.79 3.33
C PHE A 66 1.71 -1.59 2.31
N VAL A 67 0.49 -2.04 2.63
CA VAL A 67 -0.70 -1.80 1.79
C VAL A 67 -0.91 -0.31 1.53
N CYS A 68 -0.92 0.52 2.58
CA CYS A 68 -1.06 1.96 2.41
C CYS A 68 0.02 2.54 1.50
N ARG A 69 1.28 2.09 1.62
CA ARG A 69 2.37 2.57 0.76
C ARG A 69 2.12 2.24 -0.71
N GLU A 70 1.67 1.03 -1.03
CA GLU A 70 1.34 0.64 -2.40
C GLU A 70 0.12 1.42 -2.93
N ARG A 71 -0.91 1.64 -2.10
CA ARG A 71 -2.05 2.51 -2.45
C ARG A 71 -1.61 3.94 -2.77
N VAL A 72 -0.75 4.54 -1.94
CA VAL A 72 -0.24 5.91 -2.19
C VAL A 72 0.61 5.95 -3.47
N ARG A 73 1.43 4.93 -3.73
CA ARG A 73 2.21 4.82 -4.98
C ARG A 73 1.31 4.78 -6.20
N TYR A 74 0.23 3.99 -6.16
CA TYR A 74 -0.74 3.92 -7.23
C TYR A 74 -1.52 5.23 -7.40
N ALA A 75 -1.97 5.84 -6.30
CA ALA A 75 -2.61 7.16 -6.34
C ALA A 75 -1.70 8.23 -6.96
N ARG A 76 -0.38 8.17 -6.72
CA ARG A 76 0.58 9.08 -7.35
C ARG A 76 0.62 8.91 -8.88
N ALA A 77 0.58 7.67 -9.37
CA ALA A 77 0.52 7.41 -10.81
C ALA A 77 -0.75 8.02 -11.42
N LEU A 78 -1.91 7.79 -10.81
CA LEU A 78 -3.19 8.37 -11.24
C LEU A 78 -3.15 9.91 -11.27
N LEU A 79 -2.58 10.54 -10.25
CA LEU A 79 -2.42 12.00 -10.22
C LEU A 79 -1.47 12.52 -11.31
N ALA A 80 -0.43 11.76 -11.65
CA ALA A 80 0.48 12.11 -12.75
C ALA A 80 -0.23 12.03 -14.12
N ASP A 81 -1.19 11.12 -14.25
CA ASP A 81 -2.06 10.99 -15.44
C ASP A 81 -3.21 12.03 -15.46
N GLY A 82 -3.25 12.94 -14.48
CA GLY A 82 -4.23 14.03 -14.43
C GLY A 82 -5.56 13.67 -13.72
N VAL A 83 -5.67 12.49 -13.11
CA VAL A 83 -6.87 12.06 -12.39
C VAL A 83 -7.11 12.98 -11.18
N PRO A 84 -8.34 13.49 -10.97
CA PRO A 84 -8.66 14.29 -9.79
C PRO A 84 -8.39 13.56 -8.48
N ALA A 85 -7.85 14.27 -7.48
CA ALA A 85 -7.42 13.66 -6.22
C ALA A 85 -8.51 12.90 -5.45
N ALA A 86 -9.78 13.30 -5.58
CA ALA A 86 -10.90 12.57 -5.00
C ALA A 86 -11.12 11.21 -5.68
N GLN A 87 -11.05 11.17 -7.02
CA GLN A 87 -11.19 9.93 -7.78
C GLN A 87 -9.98 9.02 -7.57
N ALA A 88 -8.76 9.57 -7.60
CA ALA A 88 -7.53 8.83 -7.34
C ALA A 88 -7.51 8.19 -5.92
N ALA A 89 -8.17 8.79 -4.94
CA ALA A 89 -8.32 8.20 -3.61
C ALA A 89 -9.17 6.94 -3.64
N LEU A 90 -10.33 7.00 -4.29
CA LEU A 90 -11.25 5.88 -4.42
C LEU A 90 -10.63 4.74 -5.23
N ASP A 91 -10.01 5.06 -6.37
CA ASP A 91 -9.38 4.08 -7.25
C ASP A 91 -8.19 3.37 -6.58
N ALA A 92 -7.48 4.08 -5.70
CA ALA A 92 -6.42 3.51 -4.89
C ALA A 92 -6.92 2.76 -3.64
N GLY A 93 -8.22 2.66 -3.41
CA GLY A 93 -8.80 1.95 -2.27
C GLY A 93 -8.75 2.73 -0.96
N PHE A 94 -8.61 4.05 -0.98
CA PHE A 94 -8.86 4.88 0.20
C PHE A 94 -10.36 5.15 0.36
N PHE A 95 -10.79 5.27 1.61
CA PHE A 95 -12.18 5.61 1.94
C PHE A 95 -12.58 6.99 1.40
N ASP A 96 -11.67 7.96 1.50
CA ASP A 96 -11.89 9.32 1.02
C ASP A 96 -10.55 10.02 0.68
N GLN A 97 -10.66 11.21 0.09
CA GLN A 97 -9.53 12.05 -0.26
C GLN A 97 -8.71 12.54 0.95
N SER A 98 -9.34 12.75 2.11
CA SER A 98 -8.66 13.20 3.33
C SER A 98 -7.74 12.10 3.87
N HIS A 99 -8.18 10.85 3.81
CA HIS A 99 -7.41 9.67 4.16
C HIS A 99 -6.20 9.52 3.23
N LEU A 100 -6.41 9.61 1.90
CA LEU A 100 -5.31 9.67 0.94
C LEU A 100 -4.35 10.81 1.27
N SER A 101 -4.86 12.01 1.55
CA SER A 101 -4.03 13.21 1.76
C SER A 101 -3.09 13.07 2.95
N ARG A 102 -3.54 12.46 4.06
CA ARG A 102 -2.70 12.18 5.23
C ARG A 102 -1.54 11.25 4.89
N HIS A 103 -1.83 10.15 4.21
CA HIS A 103 -0.79 9.18 3.83
C HIS A 103 0.13 9.71 2.75
N PHE A 104 -0.41 10.39 1.74
CA PHE A 104 0.36 10.98 0.65
C PHE A 104 1.34 12.02 1.17
N LYS A 105 0.90 12.92 2.07
CA LYS A 105 1.79 13.89 2.71
C LYS A 105 2.85 13.22 3.57
N SER A 106 2.51 12.15 4.28
CA SER A 106 3.48 11.40 5.07
C SER A 106 4.57 10.71 4.23
N VAL A 107 4.27 10.31 2.99
CA VAL A 107 5.22 9.61 2.11
C VAL A 107 5.97 10.59 1.19
N TYR A 108 5.30 11.62 0.66
CA TYR A 108 5.82 12.50 -0.38
C TYR A 108 5.97 13.98 0.04
N GLY A 109 5.61 14.34 1.28
CA GLY A 109 5.79 15.70 1.81
C GLY A 109 4.79 16.75 1.29
N VAL A 110 4.08 16.47 0.20
CA VAL A 110 3.08 17.36 -0.41
C VAL A 110 1.68 16.73 -0.38
N THR A 111 0.63 17.52 -0.61
CA THR A 111 -0.74 16.99 -0.72
C THR A 111 -1.04 16.53 -2.15
N PRO A 112 -1.96 15.57 -2.35
CA PRO A 112 -2.37 15.08 -3.67
C PRO A 112 -2.79 16.21 -4.63
N GLY A 113 -3.59 17.16 -4.13
CA GLY A 113 -4.07 18.29 -4.93
C GLY A 113 -2.99 19.33 -5.26
N ARG A 114 -1.93 19.44 -4.45
CA ARG A 114 -0.75 20.24 -4.80
C ARG A 114 0.08 19.53 -5.86
N TYR A 115 0.35 18.24 -5.66
CA TYR A 115 1.08 17.40 -6.62
C TYR A 115 0.42 17.45 -8.01
N LEU A 116 -0.90 17.27 -8.09
CA LEU A 116 -1.64 17.34 -9.36
C LEU A 116 -1.48 18.72 -10.04
N ARG A 117 -1.59 19.82 -9.29
CA ARG A 117 -1.41 21.17 -9.86
C ARG A 117 0.00 21.40 -10.40
N GLU A 118 1.02 20.89 -9.70
CA GLU A 118 2.42 20.97 -10.14
C GLU A 118 2.67 20.11 -11.41
N GLN A 119 2.02 18.95 -11.52
CA GLN A 119 2.09 18.10 -12.72
C GLN A 119 1.39 18.74 -13.92
N VAL A 120 0.22 19.36 -13.74
CA VAL A 120 -0.52 20.06 -14.81
C VAL A 120 0.22 21.31 -15.32
N GLN A 121 1.07 21.92 -14.49
CA GLN A 121 1.88 23.09 -14.86
C GLN A 121 3.16 22.72 -15.64
N SER A 122 3.61 21.46 -15.55
CA SER A 122 4.57 20.92 -16.53
C SER A 122 3.79 20.47 -17.76
N PRO A 123 4.17 20.82 -19.00
CA PRO A 123 3.39 20.38 -20.17
C PRO A 123 3.29 18.85 -20.14
N PRO A 124 2.08 18.26 -20.12
CA PRO A 124 1.96 16.83 -19.97
C PRO A 124 2.65 16.15 -21.16
N PRO A 125 3.46 15.09 -20.95
CA PRO A 125 3.79 14.21 -22.06
C PRO A 125 2.46 13.76 -22.65
N ARG A 126 2.24 14.09 -23.93
CA ARG A 126 0.97 13.87 -24.65
C ARG A 126 0.64 12.37 -24.67
N ALA A 127 0.04 11.86 -23.60
CA ALA A 127 -0.55 10.53 -23.57
C ALA A 127 -1.94 10.66 -24.19
N GLY A 128 -1.99 10.45 -25.51
CA GLY A 128 -3.24 10.35 -26.24
C GLY A 128 -4.09 9.21 -25.70
N ARG A 129 -5.37 9.50 -25.48
CA ARG A 129 -6.51 8.57 -25.54
C ARG A 129 -6.25 7.17 -24.96
N LEU A 130 -6.41 6.98 -23.66
CA LEU A 130 -6.85 5.68 -23.16
C LEU A 130 -8.06 5.89 -22.23
N GLY A 131 -9.22 5.49 -22.74
CA GLY A 131 -10.39 5.26 -21.92
C GLY A 131 -10.12 4.07 -21.01
N TYR A 132 -9.88 4.33 -19.73
CA TYR A 132 -10.05 3.31 -18.70
C TYR A 132 -11.52 3.30 -18.28
N PRO A 133 -12.16 2.12 -18.18
CA PRO A 133 -13.58 2.05 -17.88
C PRO A 133 -13.85 2.66 -16.51
N ALA A 134 -14.75 3.64 -16.49
CA ALA A 134 -15.32 4.18 -15.27
C ALA A 134 -16.05 3.06 -14.52
N ARG A 135 -15.45 2.64 -13.40
CA ARG A 135 -16.04 1.98 -12.21
C ARG A 135 -16.89 0.72 -12.45
N ALA A 136 -16.44 -0.38 -11.85
CA ALA A 136 -17.37 -1.23 -11.11
C ALA A 136 -17.70 -0.50 -9.78
N ALA A 137 -18.98 -0.20 -9.57
CA ALA A 137 -19.47 0.49 -8.40
C ALA A 137 -19.11 -0.25 -7.10
N PHE A 138 -18.46 0.45 -6.16
CA PHE A 138 -18.32 -0.03 -4.79
C PHE A 138 -19.62 0.25 -4.03
N SER A 139 -20.36 -0.80 -3.70
CA SER A 139 -21.32 -0.80 -2.60
C SER A 139 -20.55 -1.07 -1.30
N PRO A 140 -20.73 -0.27 -0.23
CA PRO A 140 -20.15 -0.58 1.06
C PRO A 140 -20.89 -1.80 1.64
N VAL A 141 -20.32 -3.00 1.56
CA VAL A 141 -20.86 -4.12 2.30
C VAL A 141 -20.54 -3.88 3.78
N SER A 142 -21.59 -3.53 4.52
CA SER A 142 -21.61 -3.58 5.98
C SER A 142 -21.51 -5.06 6.35
N SER A 143 -20.32 -5.54 6.71
CA SER A 143 -20.13 -6.91 7.18
C SER A 143 -20.62 -7.01 8.62
N SER A 144 -21.92 -7.25 8.77
CA SER A 144 -22.49 -7.95 9.91
C SER A 144 -21.78 -9.30 10.08
N ARG A 145 -21.04 -9.47 11.18
CA ARG A 145 -20.63 -10.78 11.69
C ARG A 145 -21.88 -11.55 12.15
N PRO A 146 -22.08 -12.83 11.80
CA PRO A 146 -22.82 -13.72 12.68
C PRO A 146 -21.92 -14.16 13.86
N ALA A 147 -22.58 -14.45 14.98
CA ALA A 147 -22.03 -14.69 16.31
C ALA A 147 -21.05 -15.86 16.42
#